data_AF-A0A8H5QZU3-F1
#
_entry.id   AF-A0A8H5QZU3-F1
#
_cell.length_a   1.000
_cell.length_b   1.000
_cell.length_c   1.000
_cell.angle_alpha   90.00
_cell.angle_beta   90.00
_cell.angle_gamma   90.00
#
_symmetry.space_group_name_H-M   'P 1'
#
loop_
_entity.id
_entity.type
_entity.pdbx_description
1 polymer ?
#
loop_
_entity_poly.entity_id
_entity_poly.type
_entity_poly.pdbx_seq_one_letter_code
_entity_poly.pdbx_strand_id
1 'polypeptide(L)'
;MTSPKDRVLLIGSGGIGTIAALNLERGGLAEVTSVLRSNFKVVRSKGFTIRSCQHGDIHNWRPTESLDAIPSRYDAQGRPFDYIVCCTKNIPDIIPTLCDIVAPAITPGHTAIVLIQNGLNIERPFIHQFPNNVIVSGISRIDAHEVAHGVIEHKQNDVLHIGAFKNPSLHPKVQEAAAKRFVEIYSKGGKTTCLYQPDVDLDRWSKLVYNASFNPICALTRLNTGELQRTGRVVDTLVIPAMREVLAVAKKAGYELPENIIDDTVNSNPIDENITPSMQIDLEKAELQGNFIEHENIIGEVVREGRERGVATPVLSILHYTSPAPSPQASGAAPNLGLLDLELMHNFCTSTYATLSNDLAIRDLWRIRIVRLCLNCDYATLAILSVSALHLSHFSVDRREFLRERAIMYHNQALNIAAGFIDAYNERNAQHLFAFSILTIYYSFAQTPEHDDGPYPPWVVLIKGCTSFMELARSTLLGGPFSALLHKARKRLDLRLQTFKTDYMQQLRQFVDERVTDLEQQAIYHDAIQALNQAYGVFYEVEGENDLVDIFSWLALAQDFLKFVADEEKEALVVLSYFCVLLHKLPGQWWLNGWANHIMTRIYSSVGEMYLTYLVWPMEEIGWLPKH
;
A
#
# COMPACT_ATOMS: atom_id res chain seq x y z
N MET A 1 3.44 33.44 -34.02
CA MET A 1 2.65 32.74 -32.98
C MET A 1 3.10 31.29 -33.01
N THR A 2 3.68 30.78 -31.94
CA THR A 2 3.97 29.35 -31.81
C THR A 2 2.65 28.59 -31.75
N SER A 3 2.54 27.45 -32.43
CA SER A 3 1.38 26.56 -32.29
C SER A 3 1.16 26.21 -30.82
N PRO A 4 -0.09 26.02 -30.36
CA PRO A 4 -0.35 25.56 -29.00
C PRO A 4 0.37 24.21 -28.76
N LYS A 5 0.92 24.04 -27.56
CA LYS A 5 1.55 22.79 -27.12
C LYS A 5 0.49 21.73 -26.83
N ASP A 6 0.78 20.48 -27.16
CA ASP A 6 -0.04 19.34 -26.73
C ASP A 6 0.10 19.13 -25.23
N ARG A 7 -1.01 18.85 -24.56
CA ARG A 7 -1.06 18.59 -23.12
C ARG A 7 -0.96 17.10 -22.87
N VAL A 8 0.08 16.70 -22.14
CA VAL A 8 0.37 15.29 -21.87
C VAL A 8 0.28 15.02 -20.37
N LEU A 9 -0.57 14.08 -19.98
CA LEU A 9 -0.55 13.49 -18.64
C LEU A 9 0.30 12.21 -18.66
N LEU A 10 1.39 12.16 -17.90
CA LEU A 10 2.26 10.99 -17.82
C LEU A 10 2.07 10.25 -16.50
N ILE A 11 1.74 8.96 -16.60
CA ILE A 11 1.51 8.06 -15.47
C ILE A 11 2.65 7.04 -15.38
N GLY A 12 3.34 7.00 -14.25
CA GLY A 12 4.46 6.09 -14.00
C GLY A 12 5.83 6.73 -14.26
N SER A 13 6.21 7.66 -13.37
CA SER A 13 7.47 8.43 -13.46
C SER A 13 8.69 7.67 -12.91
N GLY A 14 8.85 6.40 -13.33
CA GLY A 14 10.08 5.61 -13.10
C GLY A 14 11.15 5.91 -14.17
N GLY A 15 12.04 4.96 -14.46
CA GLY A 15 13.08 5.12 -15.49
C GLY A 15 12.53 5.49 -16.87
N ILE A 16 11.72 4.59 -17.45
CA ILE A 16 11.11 4.79 -18.78
C ILE A 16 10.24 6.04 -18.82
N GLY A 17 9.33 6.21 -17.85
CA GLY A 17 8.42 7.37 -17.83
C GLY A 17 9.14 8.71 -17.67
N THR A 18 10.25 8.76 -16.93
CA THR A 18 11.04 9.99 -16.80
C THR A 18 11.74 10.35 -18.10
N ILE A 19 12.32 9.37 -18.82
CA ILE A 19 12.92 9.61 -20.14
C ILE A 19 11.85 10.00 -21.17
N ALA A 20 10.68 9.37 -21.14
CA ALA A 20 9.56 9.74 -22.00
C ALA A 20 9.08 11.18 -21.74
N ALA A 21 8.90 11.56 -20.48
CA ALA A 21 8.56 12.94 -20.10
C ALA A 21 9.62 13.95 -20.58
N LEU A 22 10.90 13.63 -20.41
CA LEU A 22 12.00 14.46 -20.89
C LEU A 22 11.98 14.65 -22.40
N ASN A 23 11.72 13.60 -23.17
CA ASN A 23 11.67 13.66 -24.63
C ASN A 23 10.50 14.51 -25.14
N LEU A 24 9.32 14.35 -24.53
CA LEU A 24 8.13 15.13 -24.87
C LEU A 24 8.32 16.64 -24.58
N GLU A 25 8.98 16.99 -23.49
CA GLU A 25 9.28 18.39 -23.13
C GLU A 25 10.38 19.03 -23.98
N ARG A 26 11.46 18.29 -24.26
CA ARG A 26 12.66 18.84 -24.93
C ARG A 26 12.37 19.44 -26.31
N GLY A 27 11.39 18.88 -27.02
CA GLY A 27 10.98 19.36 -28.33
C GLY A 27 10.21 20.68 -28.32
N GLY A 28 9.70 21.10 -27.16
CA GLY A 28 8.90 22.31 -27.00
C GLY A 28 7.51 22.23 -27.64
N LEU A 29 7.07 21.04 -28.08
CA LEU A 29 5.75 20.81 -28.69
C LEU A 29 4.71 20.30 -27.68
N ALA A 30 5.13 19.85 -26.49
CA ALA A 30 4.24 19.43 -25.43
C ALA A 30 4.54 20.14 -24.11
N GLU A 31 3.54 20.15 -23.24
CA GLU A 31 3.66 20.39 -21.80
C GLU A 31 3.25 19.11 -21.05
N VAL A 32 4.12 18.63 -20.16
CA VAL A 32 3.94 17.36 -19.45
C VAL A 32 3.54 17.62 -18.00
N THR A 33 2.40 17.07 -17.61
CA THR A 33 2.00 16.88 -16.22
C THR A 33 2.33 15.43 -15.83
N SER A 34 3.32 15.22 -14.97
CA SER A 34 3.66 13.88 -14.48
C SER A 34 3.00 13.58 -13.14
N VAL A 35 2.39 12.40 -13.04
CA VAL A 35 1.91 11.85 -11.77
C VAL A 35 3.01 10.97 -11.16
N LEU A 36 3.43 11.35 -9.96
CA LEU A 36 4.48 10.71 -9.17
C LEU A 36 3.88 10.10 -7.91
N ARG A 37 4.52 9.06 -7.38
CA ARG A 37 4.11 8.42 -6.12
C ARG A 37 5.27 8.49 -5.13
N SER A 38 6.06 7.43 -5.08
CA SER A 38 7.14 7.25 -4.10
C SER A 38 8.23 8.31 -4.24
N ASN A 39 8.47 8.82 -5.45
CA ASN A 39 9.46 9.84 -5.73
C ASN A 39 8.91 11.29 -5.74
N PHE A 40 7.62 11.52 -5.48
CA PHE A 40 7.00 12.86 -5.57
C PHE A 40 7.71 13.90 -4.69
N LYS A 41 7.92 13.59 -3.40
CA LYS A 41 8.56 14.53 -2.45
C LYS A 41 9.98 14.91 -2.89
N VAL A 42 10.75 13.95 -3.39
CA VAL A 42 12.13 14.17 -3.83
C VAL A 42 12.15 14.99 -5.12
N VAL A 43 11.34 14.63 -6.12
CA VAL A 43 11.31 15.33 -7.41
C VAL A 43 10.75 16.74 -7.27
N ARG A 44 9.72 16.95 -6.44
CA ARG A 44 9.19 18.28 -6.16
C ARG A 44 10.27 19.21 -5.60
N SER A 45 11.03 18.73 -4.61
CA SER A 45 12.07 19.53 -3.94
C SER A 45 13.36 19.69 -4.76
N LYS A 46 13.88 18.61 -5.36
CA LYS A 46 15.22 18.57 -5.97
C LYS A 46 15.24 18.33 -7.48
N GLY A 47 14.10 18.02 -8.09
CA GLY A 47 14.01 17.56 -9.47
C GLY A 47 14.62 16.17 -9.65
N PHE A 48 14.52 15.66 -10.87
CA PHE A 48 15.23 14.46 -11.27
C PHE A 48 16.72 14.76 -11.52
N THR A 49 17.55 13.81 -11.12
CA THR A 49 18.91 13.63 -11.65
C THR A 49 18.88 12.50 -12.67
N ILE A 50 19.24 12.79 -13.90
CA ILE A 50 19.19 11.84 -15.02
C ILE A 50 20.62 11.67 -15.54
N ARG A 51 21.19 10.49 -15.37
CA ARG A 51 22.46 10.08 -15.97
C ARG A 51 22.15 9.33 -17.24
N SER A 52 22.33 9.97 -18.39
CA SER A 52 21.87 9.42 -19.67
C SER A 52 22.99 9.29 -20.69
N CYS A 53 23.07 8.11 -21.30
CA CYS A 53 23.94 7.85 -22.45
C CYS A 53 23.61 8.71 -23.68
N GLN A 54 22.37 9.18 -23.83
CA GLN A 54 21.93 10.01 -24.97
C GLN A 54 21.83 11.50 -24.65
N HIS A 55 21.37 11.83 -23.44
CA HIS A 55 21.05 13.21 -23.06
C HIS A 55 22.15 13.91 -22.27
N GLY A 56 23.20 13.18 -21.87
CA GLY A 56 24.19 13.61 -20.90
C GLY A 56 23.63 13.60 -19.48
N ASP A 57 24.44 14.09 -18.53
CA ASP A 57 24.01 14.24 -17.15
C ASP A 57 23.15 15.50 -16.99
N ILE A 58 21.94 15.32 -16.49
CA ILE A 58 20.97 16.38 -16.22
C ILE A 58 20.66 16.37 -14.74
N HIS A 59 20.73 17.54 -14.12
CA HIS A 59 20.37 17.72 -12.71
C HIS A 59 19.17 18.66 -12.59
N ASN A 60 18.39 18.46 -11.53
CA ASN A 60 17.29 19.35 -11.14
C ASN A 60 16.22 19.53 -12.23
N TRP A 61 16.07 18.55 -13.14
CA TRP A 61 15.05 18.60 -14.19
C TRP A 61 13.67 18.26 -13.62
N ARG A 62 12.63 18.97 -14.07
CA ARG A 62 11.24 18.67 -13.73
C ARG A 62 10.39 18.74 -15.01
N PRO A 63 9.33 17.92 -15.10
CA PRO A 63 8.27 18.15 -16.08
C PRO A 63 7.58 19.49 -15.81
N THR A 64 6.81 20.01 -16.78
CA THR A 64 6.07 21.28 -16.62
C THR A 64 5.26 21.31 -15.33
N GLU A 65 4.62 20.18 -14.98
CA GLU A 65 3.89 20.03 -13.73
C GLU A 65 4.13 18.65 -13.10
N SER A 66 4.12 18.58 -11.77
CA SER A 66 4.27 17.36 -10.98
C SER A 66 3.13 17.23 -9.98
N LEU A 67 2.40 16.13 -10.04
CA LEU A 67 1.27 15.82 -9.16
C LEU A 67 1.52 14.51 -8.39
N ASP A 68 0.86 14.35 -7.25
CA ASP A 68 0.85 13.11 -6.45
C ASP A 68 -0.42 12.26 -6.62
N ALA A 69 -1.37 12.75 -7.41
CA ALA A 69 -2.62 12.06 -7.73
C ALA A 69 -3.05 12.30 -9.19
N ILE A 70 -3.91 11.42 -9.71
CA ILE A 70 -4.50 11.58 -11.03
C ILE A 70 -5.42 12.81 -11.02
N PRO A 71 -5.19 13.81 -11.92
CA PRO A 71 -6.04 14.99 -11.99
C PRO A 71 -7.39 14.66 -12.63
N SER A 72 -8.33 15.61 -12.53
CA SER A 72 -9.54 15.57 -13.33
C SER A 72 -9.23 15.76 -14.82
N ARG A 73 -10.16 15.38 -15.70
CA ARG A 73 -10.01 15.48 -17.16
C ARG A 73 -9.72 16.88 -17.70
N TYR A 74 -9.99 17.93 -16.91
CA TYR A 74 -9.69 19.31 -17.26
C TYR A 74 -8.72 19.93 -16.25
N ASP A 75 -7.85 20.82 -16.73
CA ASP A 75 -7.05 21.67 -15.85
C ASP A 75 -7.87 22.82 -15.24
N ALA A 76 -7.22 23.65 -14.42
CA ALA A 76 -7.83 24.82 -13.82
C ALA A 76 -8.36 25.85 -14.84
N GLN A 77 -7.95 25.76 -16.12
CA GLN A 77 -8.39 26.60 -17.23
C GLN A 77 -9.42 25.89 -18.13
N GLY A 78 -9.89 24.69 -17.76
CA GLY A 78 -10.88 23.93 -18.53
C GLY A 78 -10.32 23.21 -19.76
N ARG A 79 -8.99 23.12 -19.93
CA ARG A 79 -8.36 22.45 -21.07
C ARG A 79 -8.25 20.94 -20.81
N PRO A 80 -8.58 20.08 -21.78
CA PRO A 80 -8.36 18.64 -21.66
C PRO A 80 -6.90 18.25 -21.85
N PHE A 81 -6.57 16.98 -21.60
CA PHE A 81 -5.31 16.37 -22.06
C PHE A 81 -5.47 15.80 -23.46
N ASP A 82 -4.54 16.14 -24.36
CA ASP A 82 -4.48 15.57 -25.71
C ASP A 82 -3.96 14.13 -25.66
N TYR A 83 -2.98 13.85 -24.78
CA TYR A 83 -2.43 12.52 -24.56
C TYR A 83 -2.38 12.12 -23.08
N ILE A 84 -2.68 10.86 -22.79
CA ILE A 84 -2.32 10.20 -21.52
C ILE A 84 -1.30 9.11 -21.82
N VAL A 85 -0.11 9.18 -21.22
CA VAL A 85 1.00 8.26 -21.46
C VAL A 85 1.19 7.36 -20.26
N CYS A 86 0.99 6.06 -20.47
CA CYS A 86 1.05 5.01 -19.46
C CYS A 86 2.42 4.29 -19.50
N CYS A 87 3.22 4.49 -18.45
CA CYS A 87 4.54 3.91 -18.24
C CYS A 87 4.65 3.08 -16.95
N THR A 88 3.55 2.84 -16.24
CA THR A 88 3.51 1.93 -15.08
C THR A 88 3.66 0.48 -15.53
N LYS A 89 4.00 -0.42 -14.60
CA LYS A 89 3.93 -1.87 -14.87
C LYS A 89 2.50 -2.27 -15.21
N ASN A 90 2.35 -3.17 -16.19
CA ASN A 90 1.05 -3.71 -16.56
C ASN A 90 0.71 -4.96 -15.75
N ILE A 91 -0.18 -4.78 -14.78
CA ILE A 91 -0.52 -5.76 -13.75
C ILE A 91 -2.06 -5.85 -13.65
N PRO A 92 -2.73 -6.41 -14.68
CA PRO A 92 -4.19 -6.42 -14.78
C PRO A 92 -4.87 -7.27 -13.70
N ASP A 93 -4.11 -8.15 -13.06
CA ASP A 93 -4.46 -8.98 -11.92
C ASP A 93 -4.53 -8.19 -10.59
N ILE A 94 -4.12 -6.91 -10.59
CA ILE A 94 -4.15 -6.03 -9.42
C ILE A 94 -5.20 -4.92 -9.62
N ILE A 95 -6.07 -4.75 -8.62
CA ILE A 95 -7.17 -3.76 -8.61
C ILE A 95 -6.83 -2.61 -7.65
N PRO A 96 -7.15 -1.34 -8.00
CA PRO A 96 -7.75 -0.90 -9.26
C PRO A 96 -6.80 -1.06 -10.45
N THR A 97 -7.36 -1.41 -11.61
CA THR A 97 -6.55 -1.56 -12.84
C THR A 97 -6.05 -0.19 -13.30
N LEU A 98 -5.05 -0.16 -14.18
CA LEU A 98 -4.61 1.10 -14.77
C LEU A 98 -5.74 1.82 -15.52
N CYS A 99 -6.63 1.07 -16.16
CA CYS A 99 -7.79 1.58 -16.87
C CYS A 99 -8.72 2.37 -15.92
N ASP A 100 -8.94 1.85 -14.71
CA ASP A 100 -9.70 2.51 -13.65
C ASP A 100 -8.98 3.76 -13.13
N ILE A 101 -7.66 3.66 -12.93
CA ILE A 101 -6.83 4.75 -12.41
C ILE A 101 -6.86 5.97 -13.32
N VAL A 102 -6.76 5.80 -14.64
CA VAL A 102 -6.68 6.93 -15.58
C VAL A 102 -8.04 7.48 -16.01
N ALA A 103 -9.13 6.75 -15.73
CA ALA A 103 -10.49 7.13 -16.14
C ALA A 103 -10.90 8.57 -15.78
N PRO A 104 -10.55 9.13 -14.59
CA PRO A 104 -10.92 10.50 -14.24
C PRO A 104 -10.33 11.58 -15.15
N ALA A 105 -9.18 11.30 -15.79
CA ALA A 105 -8.44 12.23 -16.63
C ALA A 105 -8.78 12.15 -18.13
N ILE A 106 -9.51 11.11 -18.56
CA ILE A 106 -9.82 10.88 -19.97
C ILE A 106 -10.97 11.78 -20.43
N THR A 107 -10.76 12.48 -21.54
CA THR A 107 -11.83 13.19 -22.27
C THR A 107 -12.32 12.34 -23.44
N PRO A 108 -13.58 11.86 -23.43
CA PRO A 108 -14.12 11.01 -24.49
C PRO A 108 -14.03 11.65 -25.88
N GLY A 109 -13.56 10.90 -26.87
CA GLY A 109 -13.47 11.39 -28.25
C GLY A 109 -12.34 12.38 -28.52
N HIS A 110 -11.55 12.76 -27.50
CA HIS A 110 -10.46 13.73 -27.63
C HIS A 110 -9.12 13.13 -27.20
N THR A 111 -9.00 12.67 -25.95
CA THR A 111 -7.73 12.19 -25.40
C THR A 111 -7.28 10.90 -26.09
N ALA A 112 -6.05 10.88 -26.60
CA ALA A 112 -5.37 9.67 -27.07
C ALA A 112 -4.62 9.00 -25.90
N ILE A 113 -4.75 7.69 -25.75
CA ILE A 113 -4.15 6.93 -24.65
C ILE A 113 -2.95 6.16 -25.20
N VAL A 114 -1.75 6.45 -24.73
CA VAL A 114 -0.49 5.86 -25.19
C VAL A 114 0.00 4.83 -24.17
N LEU A 115 0.07 3.57 -24.58
CA LEU A 115 0.47 2.44 -23.74
C LEU A 115 1.91 2.03 -24.08
N ILE A 116 2.90 2.50 -23.30
CA ILE A 116 4.33 2.14 -23.48
C ILE A 116 4.67 0.80 -22.77
N GLN A 117 3.70 0.22 -22.07
CA GLN A 117 3.84 -0.99 -21.27
C GLN A 117 4.14 -2.23 -22.14
N ASN A 118 4.76 -3.25 -21.54
CA ASN A 118 5.05 -4.51 -22.23
C ASN A 118 3.81 -5.40 -22.37
N GLY A 119 3.91 -6.42 -23.23
CA GLY A 119 2.92 -7.48 -23.36
C GLY A 119 2.03 -7.37 -24.59
N LEU A 120 1.11 -8.31 -24.74
CA LEU A 120 0.12 -8.40 -25.81
C LEU A 120 -1.27 -8.00 -25.30
N ASN A 121 -2.17 -7.61 -26.22
CA ASN A 121 -3.59 -7.39 -25.95
C ASN A 121 -3.90 -6.35 -24.85
N ILE A 122 -2.94 -5.48 -24.56
CA ILE A 122 -3.00 -4.49 -23.47
C ILE A 122 -4.02 -3.38 -23.77
N GLU A 123 -4.40 -3.23 -25.02
CA GLU A 123 -5.39 -2.28 -25.51
C GLU A 123 -6.83 -2.72 -25.28
N ARG A 124 -7.10 -4.02 -25.16
CA ARG A 124 -8.47 -4.54 -25.11
C ARG A 124 -9.30 -3.94 -23.96
N PRO A 125 -8.79 -3.82 -22.72
CA PRO A 125 -9.53 -3.18 -21.63
C PRO A 125 -9.81 -1.70 -21.91
N PHE A 126 -8.84 -0.99 -22.50
CA PHE A 126 -8.98 0.43 -22.83
C PHE A 126 -9.97 0.68 -23.97
N ILE A 127 -9.96 -0.15 -25.02
CA ILE A 127 -10.95 -0.06 -26.11
C ILE A 127 -12.35 -0.35 -25.58
N HIS A 128 -12.49 -1.34 -24.69
CA HIS A 128 -13.77 -1.69 -24.10
C HIS A 128 -14.34 -0.54 -23.23
N GLN A 129 -13.51 0.09 -22.39
CA GLN A 129 -13.95 1.16 -21.49
C GLN A 129 -14.06 2.54 -22.18
N PHE A 130 -13.19 2.80 -23.16
CA PHE A 130 -13.10 4.08 -23.87
C PHE A 130 -13.23 3.88 -25.39
N PRO A 131 -14.38 3.39 -25.88
CA PRO A 131 -14.55 2.99 -27.28
C PRO A 131 -14.40 4.16 -28.27
N ASN A 132 -14.58 5.40 -27.81
CA ASN A 132 -14.48 6.61 -28.62
C ASN A 132 -13.07 7.23 -28.62
N ASN A 133 -12.11 6.65 -27.91
CA ASN A 133 -10.76 7.20 -27.77
C ASN A 133 -9.75 6.42 -28.61
N VAL A 134 -8.75 7.12 -29.13
CA VAL A 134 -7.64 6.48 -29.85
C VAL A 134 -6.72 5.83 -28.83
N ILE A 135 -6.39 4.56 -29.03
CA ILE A 135 -5.38 3.85 -28.22
C ILE A 135 -4.13 3.67 -29.08
N VAL A 136 -3.00 4.17 -28.58
CA VAL A 136 -1.70 4.17 -29.23
C VAL A 136 -0.79 3.19 -28.49
N SER A 137 -0.19 2.27 -29.22
CA SER A 137 0.83 1.35 -28.73
C SER A 137 2.19 2.02 -28.75
N GLY A 138 2.93 1.90 -27.65
CA GLY A 138 4.34 2.20 -27.55
C GLY A 138 5.15 0.95 -27.26
N ILE A 139 6.16 0.69 -28.08
CA ILE A 139 7.06 -0.46 -27.94
C ILE A 139 8.45 0.08 -27.68
N SER A 140 8.76 0.27 -26.40
CA SER A 140 10.03 0.82 -25.95
C SER A 140 11.13 -0.24 -25.95
N ARG A 141 12.30 0.11 -26.46
CA ARG A 141 13.55 -0.67 -26.42
C ARG A 141 14.62 0.23 -25.81
N ILE A 142 14.68 0.22 -24.48
CA ILE A 142 15.51 1.10 -23.66
C ILE A 142 15.97 0.33 -22.42
N ASP A 143 17.13 0.71 -21.88
CA ASP A 143 17.53 0.38 -20.51
C ASP A 143 17.56 1.67 -19.69
N ALA A 144 16.50 1.86 -18.88
CA ALA A 144 16.38 3.00 -17.98
C ALA A 144 15.68 2.61 -16.67
N HIS A 145 16.33 2.90 -15.55
CA HIS A 145 15.83 2.54 -14.22
C HIS A 145 16.08 3.66 -13.21
N GLU A 146 15.18 3.73 -12.23
CA GLU A 146 15.36 4.57 -11.05
C GLU A 146 16.18 3.80 -10.01
N VAL A 147 17.42 4.26 -9.75
CA VAL A 147 18.34 3.63 -8.78
C VAL A 147 18.12 4.13 -7.36
N ALA A 148 17.56 5.33 -7.21
CA ALA A 148 17.13 5.95 -5.97
C ALA A 148 16.02 6.95 -6.31
N HIS A 149 15.18 7.33 -5.33
CA HIS A 149 14.09 8.27 -5.61
C HIS A 149 14.59 9.55 -6.30
N GLY A 150 14.08 9.82 -7.50
CA GLY A 150 14.46 10.95 -8.33
C GLY A 150 15.80 10.80 -9.06
N VAL A 151 16.46 9.64 -9.04
CA VAL A 151 17.74 9.38 -9.71
C VAL A 151 17.58 8.31 -10.78
N ILE A 152 17.68 8.73 -12.04
CA ILE A 152 17.52 7.87 -13.22
C ILE A 152 18.88 7.54 -13.82
N GLU A 153 19.12 6.26 -14.07
CA GLU A 153 20.18 5.78 -14.96
C GLU A 153 19.54 5.35 -16.28
N HIS A 154 20.00 5.92 -17.39
CA HIS A 154 19.58 5.59 -18.75
C HIS A 154 20.82 5.13 -19.52
N LYS A 155 20.95 3.81 -19.69
CA LYS A 155 22.17 3.12 -20.13
C LYS A 155 22.17 2.77 -21.61
N GLN A 156 21.01 2.48 -22.19
CA GLN A 156 20.87 2.15 -23.61
C GLN A 156 19.96 3.15 -24.32
N ASN A 157 20.33 3.50 -25.56
CA ASN A 157 19.57 4.43 -26.40
C ASN A 157 18.06 4.15 -26.40
N ASP A 158 17.26 5.18 -26.17
CA ASP A 158 15.81 5.14 -26.30
C ASP A 158 15.41 4.96 -27.77
N VAL A 159 14.87 3.78 -28.06
CA VAL A 159 14.22 3.45 -29.32
C VAL A 159 12.75 3.12 -29.03
N LEU A 160 11.85 4.00 -29.47
CA LEU A 160 10.42 3.89 -29.24
C LEU A 160 9.67 3.71 -30.57
N HIS A 161 9.04 2.57 -30.75
CA HIS A 161 8.14 2.36 -31.89
C HIS A 161 6.71 2.70 -31.48
N ILE A 162 6.01 3.49 -32.30
CA ILE A 162 4.67 4.00 -32.03
C ILE A 162 3.73 3.64 -33.17
N GLY A 163 2.59 3.03 -32.84
CA GLY A 163 1.53 2.76 -33.81
C GLY A 163 0.17 2.80 -33.14
N ALA A 164 -0.90 2.96 -33.90
CA ALA A 164 -2.24 2.91 -33.34
C ALA A 164 -2.74 1.46 -33.25
N PHE A 165 -3.31 1.09 -32.11
CA PHE A 165 -4.09 -0.15 -32.04
C PHE A 165 -5.37 0.00 -32.85
N LYS A 166 -5.85 -1.09 -33.44
CA LYS A 166 -7.08 -1.06 -34.23
C LYS A 166 -8.31 -0.95 -33.33
N ASN A 167 -8.86 0.26 -33.19
CA ASN A 167 -10.18 0.47 -32.61
C ASN A 167 -11.26 0.44 -33.73
N PRO A 168 -12.19 -0.53 -33.74
CA PRO A 168 -13.21 -0.66 -34.78
C PRO A 168 -14.24 0.49 -34.78
N SER A 169 -14.39 1.20 -33.66
CA SER A 169 -15.33 2.31 -33.51
C SER A 169 -14.81 3.62 -34.13
N LEU A 170 -13.55 3.67 -34.56
CA LEU A 170 -12.89 4.88 -35.03
C LEU A 170 -12.35 4.71 -36.47
N HIS A 171 -12.39 5.79 -37.24
CA HIS A 171 -11.84 5.78 -38.59
C HIS A 171 -10.31 5.60 -38.56
N PRO A 172 -9.70 4.68 -39.36
CA PRO A 172 -8.27 4.39 -39.29
C PRO A 172 -7.35 5.62 -39.41
N LYS A 173 -7.68 6.56 -40.29
CA LYS A 173 -6.92 7.82 -40.46
C LYS A 173 -6.83 8.67 -39.20
N VAL A 174 -7.85 8.68 -38.33
CA VAL A 174 -7.84 9.45 -37.08
C VAL A 174 -6.84 8.82 -36.10
N GLN A 175 -6.85 7.50 -36.03
CA GLN A 175 -5.97 6.72 -35.16
C GLN A 175 -4.50 6.87 -35.61
N GLU A 176 -4.25 6.74 -36.91
CA GLU A 176 -2.94 6.96 -37.53
C GLU A 176 -2.43 8.39 -37.32
N ALA A 177 -3.29 9.40 -37.48
CA ALA A 177 -2.91 10.80 -37.28
C ALA A 177 -2.44 11.06 -35.83
N ALA A 178 -3.17 10.54 -34.84
CA ALA A 178 -2.79 10.67 -33.43
C ALA A 178 -1.46 9.98 -33.12
N ALA A 179 -1.20 8.79 -33.66
CA ALA A 179 0.08 8.10 -33.51
C ALA A 179 1.24 8.87 -34.16
N LYS A 180 1.06 9.36 -35.39
CA LYS A 180 2.07 10.17 -36.09
C LYS A 180 2.36 11.50 -35.40
N ARG A 181 1.33 12.16 -34.86
CA ARG A 181 1.50 13.37 -34.06
C ARG A 181 2.31 13.09 -32.79
N PHE A 182 2.05 11.98 -32.11
CA PHE A 182 2.86 11.58 -30.94
C PHE A 182 4.34 11.37 -31.31
N VAL A 183 4.61 10.69 -32.44
CA VAL A 183 5.99 10.53 -32.96
C VAL A 183 6.65 11.87 -33.22
N GLU A 184 5.94 12.84 -33.81
CA GLU A 184 6.46 14.18 -34.06
C GLU A 184 6.85 14.89 -32.76
N ILE A 185 5.97 14.89 -31.75
CA ILE A 185 6.20 15.53 -30.45
C ILE A 185 7.42 14.90 -29.77
N TYR A 186 7.46 13.56 -29.69
CA TYR A 186 8.51 12.80 -29.00
C TYR A 186 9.88 12.94 -29.67
N SER A 187 9.92 12.91 -31.01
CA SER A 187 11.17 12.99 -31.79
C SER A 187 11.74 14.41 -31.88
N LYS A 188 10.96 15.45 -31.62
CA LYS A 188 11.36 16.84 -31.88
C LYS A 188 12.61 17.27 -31.11
N GLY A 189 12.87 16.68 -29.94
CA GLY A 189 14.08 16.92 -29.15
C GLY A 189 15.39 16.45 -29.80
N GLY A 190 15.33 15.61 -30.86
CA GLY A 190 16.48 15.23 -31.69
C GLY A 190 17.53 14.33 -31.02
N LYS A 191 17.18 13.67 -29.90
CA LYS A 191 18.10 12.85 -29.10
C LYS A 191 17.68 11.38 -28.95
N THR A 192 16.45 11.07 -29.33
CA THR A 192 15.83 9.73 -29.25
C THR A 192 15.48 9.25 -30.65
N THR A 193 15.28 7.94 -30.82
CA THR A 193 14.76 7.34 -32.05
C THR A 193 13.31 6.95 -31.81
N CYS A 194 12.36 7.77 -32.25
CA CYS A 194 10.94 7.43 -32.19
C CYS A 194 10.36 7.30 -33.61
N LEU A 195 9.81 6.12 -33.92
CA LEU A 195 9.44 5.72 -35.28
C LEU A 195 7.97 5.29 -35.33
N TYR A 196 7.27 5.72 -36.37
CA TYR A 196 5.91 5.26 -36.64
C TYR A 196 5.92 3.83 -37.21
N GLN A 197 5.14 2.94 -36.61
CA GLN A 197 4.91 1.57 -37.06
C GLN A 197 3.46 1.39 -37.52
N PRO A 198 3.21 1.15 -38.82
CA PRO A 198 1.86 0.89 -39.33
C PRO A 198 1.26 -0.41 -38.81
N ASP A 199 2.08 -1.45 -38.65
CA ASP A 199 1.68 -2.75 -38.11
C ASP A 199 2.33 -2.93 -36.73
N VAL A 200 1.66 -2.38 -35.72
CA VAL A 200 2.22 -2.38 -34.37
C VAL A 200 2.13 -3.74 -33.72
N ASP A 201 1.14 -4.56 -34.09
CA ASP A 201 0.96 -5.90 -33.54
C ASP A 201 2.10 -6.84 -33.96
N LEU A 202 2.56 -6.75 -35.22
CA LEU A 202 3.75 -7.48 -35.69
C LEU A 202 5.00 -7.13 -34.85
N ASP A 203 5.20 -5.85 -34.53
CA ASP A 203 6.33 -5.40 -33.72
C ASP A 203 6.21 -5.85 -32.25
N ARG A 204 4.99 -5.92 -31.69
CA ARG A 204 4.75 -6.49 -30.35
C ARG A 204 5.07 -7.99 -30.32
N TRP A 205 4.63 -8.74 -31.33
CA TRP A 205 4.96 -10.17 -31.47
C TRP A 205 6.46 -10.38 -31.59
N SER A 206 7.16 -9.57 -32.38
CA SER A 206 8.63 -9.61 -32.50
C SER A 206 9.30 -9.41 -31.13
N LYS A 207 8.87 -8.41 -30.34
CA LYS A 207 9.42 -8.17 -29.00
C LYS A 207 9.09 -9.29 -28.00
N LEU A 208 7.94 -9.96 -28.14
CA LEU A 208 7.54 -11.08 -27.28
C LEU A 208 8.43 -12.31 -27.46
N VAL A 209 9.13 -12.47 -28.59
CA VAL A 209 10.12 -13.54 -28.75
C VAL A 209 11.16 -13.49 -27.64
N TYR A 210 11.62 -12.29 -27.27
CA TYR A 210 12.49 -12.08 -26.11
C TYR A 210 11.71 -12.07 -24.79
N ASN A 211 10.66 -11.24 -24.70
CA ASN A 211 9.97 -10.99 -23.44
C ASN A 211 9.24 -12.21 -22.86
N ALA A 212 8.73 -13.13 -23.68
CA ALA A 212 8.06 -14.35 -23.20
C ALA A 212 9.02 -15.53 -23.02
N SER A 213 10.31 -15.38 -23.36
CA SER A 213 11.33 -16.42 -23.21
C SER A 213 12.38 -16.03 -22.15
N PHE A 214 13.35 -15.17 -22.49
CA PHE A 214 14.44 -14.79 -21.60
C PHE A 214 13.95 -14.17 -20.29
N ASN A 215 13.02 -13.21 -20.33
CA ASN A 215 12.56 -12.54 -19.12
C ASN A 215 12.04 -13.51 -18.04
N PRO A 216 11.03 -14.38 -18.31
CA PRO A 216 10.54 -15.30 -17.29
C PRO A 216 11.55 -16.39 -16.93
N ILE A 217 12.33 -16.89 -17.89
CA ILE A 217 13.32 -17.94 -17.59
C ILE A 217 14.42 -17.40 -16.67
N CYS A 218 14.95 -16.21 -16.94
CA CYS A 218 15.91 -15.54 -16.06
C CYS A 218 15.31 -15.25 -14.68
N ALA A 219 14.07 -14.75 -14.62
CA ALA A 219 13.37 -14.50 -13.35
C ALA A 219 13.22 -15.77 -12.51
N LEU A 220 12.83 -16.90 -13.14
CA LEU A 220 12.65 -18.19 -12.46
C LEU A 220 13.97 -18.82 -12.00
N THR A 221 15.00 -18.73 -12.83
CA THR A 221 16.30 -19.37 -12.57
C THR A 221 17.24 -18.51 -11.73
N ARG A 222 16.97 -17.20 -11.63
CA ARG A 222 17.86 -16.18 -11.06
C ARG A 222 19.22 -16.09 -11.77
N LEU A 223 19.27 -16.49 -13.03
CA LEU A 223 20.43 -16.36 -13.88
C LEU A 223 20.23 -15.19 -14.86
N ASN A 224 21.26 -14.36 -15.02
CA ASN A 224 21.25 -13.37 -16.11
C ASN A 224 21.38 -14.05 -17.49
N THR A 225 21.17 -13.31 -18.59
CA THR A 225 21.13 -13.91 -19.93
C THR A 225 22.46 -14.58 -20.34
N GLY A 226 23.60 -14.03 -19.91
CA GLY A 226 24.92 -14.60 -20.17
C GLY A 226 25.17 -15.88 -19.38
N GLU A 227 24.80 -15.91 -18.10
CA GLU A 227 24.86 -17.11 -17.25
C GLU A 227 23.96 -18.22 -17.79
N LEU A 228 22.74 -17.86 -18.20
CA LEU A 228 21.78 -18.79 -18.79
C LEU A 228 22.36 -19.45 -20.04
N GLN A 229 23.01 -18.67 -20.91
CA GLN A 229 23.69 -19.18 -22.09
C GLN A 229 24.89 -20.06 -21.75
N ARG A 230 25.69 -19.72 -20.73
CA ARG A 230 26.83 -20.53 -20.27
C ARG A 230 26.42 -21.89 -19.70
N THR A 231 25.17 -22.07 -19.27
CA THR A 231 24.67 -23.41 -18.90
C THR A 231 24.67 -24.38 -20.08
N GLY A 232 24.67 -23.87 -21.32
CA GLY A 232 24.66 -24.60 -22.58
C GLY A 232 23.34 -25.31 -22.89
N ARG A 233 22.69 -25.89 -21.88
CA ARG A 233 21.49 -26.74 -22.06
C ARG A 233 20.19 -25.95 -22.05
N VAL A 234 20.09 -24.92 -21.21
CA VAL A 234 18.80 -24.24 -20.96
C VAL A 234 18.33 -23.45 -22.19
N VAL A 235 19.25 -22.93 -22.98
CA VAL A 235 18.92 -22.23 -24.24
C VAL A 235 18.20 -23.18 -25.21
N ASP A 236 18.77 -24.35 -25.46
CA ASP A 236 18.23 -25.33 -26.40
C ASP A 236 16.97 -26.03 -25.88
N THR A 237 16.87 -26.27 -24.56
CA THR A 237 15.77 -27.03 -23.97
C THR A 237 14.60 -26.19 -23.51
N LEU A 238 14.77 -24.88 -23.30
CA LEU A 238 13.74 -24.02 -22.72
C LEU A 238 13.56 -22.69 -23.47
N VAL A 239 14.64 -21.94 -23.72
CA VAL A 239 14.56 -20.61 -24.36
C VAL A 239 14.08 -20.71 -25.81
N ILE A 240 14.77 -21.48 -26.65
CA ILE A 240 14.43 -21.65 -28.06
C ILE A 240 13.05 -22.32 -28.22
N PRO A 241 12.69 -23.37 -27.45
CA PRO A 241 11.33 -23.91 -27.45
C PRO A 241 10.25 -22.86 -27.11
N ALA A 242 10.46 -22.03 -26.08
CA ALA A 242 9.52 -20.94 -25.75
C ALA A 242 9.39 -19.95 -26.92
N MET A 243 10.50 -19.55 -27.55
CA MET A 243 10.49 -18.68 -28.73
C MET A 243 9.70 -19.31 -29.89
N ARG A 244 9.89 -20.60 -30.16
CA ARG A 244 9.16 -21.33 -31.22
C ARG A 244 7.66 -21.36 -30.95
N GLU A 245 7.24 -21.50 -29.70
CA GLU A 245 5.83 -21.41 -29.32
C GLU A 245 5.26 -20.01 -29.61
N VAL A 246 5.98 -18.93 -29.25
CA VAL A 246 5.59 -17.55 -29.61
C VAL A 246 5.41 -17.41 -31.11
N LEU A 247 6.37 -17.88 -31.92
CA LEU A 247 6.31 -17.83 -33.39
C LEU A 247 5.12 -18.62 -33.95
N ALA A 248 4.83 -19.80 -33.40
CA ALA A 248 3.72 -20.64 -33.84
C ALA A 248 2.37 -19.97 -33.56
N VAL A 249 2.21 -19.35 -32.39
CA VAL A 249 1.02 -18.58 -32.03
C VAL A 249 0.90 -17.33 -32.91
N ALA A 250 1.97 -16.56 -33.06
CA ALA A 250 2.00 -15.37 -33.91
C ALA A 250 1.57 -15.68 -35.35
N LYS A 251 2.11 -16.76 -35.95
CA LYS A 251 1.75 -17.19 -37.30
C LYS A 251 0.27 -17.54 -37.43
N LYS A 252 -0.33 -18.20 -36.42
CA LYS A 252 -1.78 -18.45 -36.37
C LYS A 252 -2.60 -17.20 -36.04
N ALA A 253 -1.98 -16.19 -35.44
CA ALA A 253 -2.55 -14.86 -35.25
C ALA A 253 -2.52 -13.98 -36.50
N GLY A 254 -1.86 -14.44 -37.57
CA GLY A 254 -1.73 -13.71 -38.84
C GLY A 254 -0.46 -12.88 -38.95
N TYR A 255 0.47 -13.03 -38.00
CA TYR A 255 1.73 -12.30 -37.94
C TYR A 255 2.90 -13.24 -38.21
N GLU A 256 3.48 -13.14 -39.41
CA GLU A 256 4.63 -13.96 -39.80
C GLU A 256 5.92 -13.20 -39.47
N LEU A 257 6.65 -13.71 -38.47
CA LEU A 257 7.93 -13.14 -38.02
C LEU A 257 9.09 -13.65 -38.89
N PRO A 258 10.20 -12.88 -39.02
CA PRO A 258 11.37 -13.28 -39.81
C PRO A 258 11.96 -14.62 -39.37
N GLU A 259 12.44 -15.43 -40.32
CA GLU A 259 12.97 -16.77 -40.05
C GLU A 259 14.19 -16.75 -39.10
N ASN A 260 15.01 -15.71 -39.17
CA ASN A 260 16.21 -15.54 -38.36
C ASN A 260 15.96 -14.91 -36.98
N ILE A 261 14.70 -14.59 -36.62
CA ILE A 261 14.40 -13.85 -35.38
C ILE A 261 14.86 -14.58 -34.11
N ILE A 262 14.86 -15.91 -34.10
CA ILE A 262 15.35 -16.70 -32.95
C ILE A 262 16.85 -16.47 -32.78
N ASP A 263 17.62 -16.62 -33.86
CA ASP A 263 19.07 -16.46 -33.85
C ASP A 263 19.44 -15.01 -33.49
N ASP A 264 18.76 -14.03 -34.09
CA ASP A 264 18.94 -12.61 -33.77
C ASP A 264 18.65 -12.33 -32.28
N THR A 265 17.57 -12.92 -31.73
CA THR A 265 17.19 -12.70 -30.33
C THR A 265 18.19 -13.33 -29.36
N VAL A 266 18.67 -14.54 -29.64
CA VAL A 266 19.70 -15.19 -28.81
C VAL A 266 21.01 -14.40 -28.86
N ASN A 267 21.44 -13.98 -30.06
CA ASN A 267 22.69 -13.24 -30.26
C ASN A 267 22.63 -11.78 -29.80
N SER A 268 21.43 -11.22 -29.59
CA SER A 268 21.27 -9.85 -29.07
C SER A 268 21.78 -9.64 -27.64
N ASN A 269 22.04 -10.73 -26.91
CA ASN A 269 22.58 -10.73 -25.56
C ASN A 269 23.93 -11.44 -25.55
N PRO A 270 25.05 -10.72 -25.76
CA PRO A 270 26.37 -11.34 -25.75
C PRO A 270 26.61 -12.10 -24.44
N ILE A 271 27.17 -13.31 -24.53
CA ILE A 271 27.42 -14.18 -23.38
C ILE A 271 28.19 -13.46 -22.25
N ASP A 272 29.05 -12.51 -22.59
CA ASP A 272 29.94 -11.83 -21.66
C ASP A 272 29.32 -10.61 -20.96
N GLU A 273 28.12 -10.17 -21.36
CA GLU A 273 27.53 -8.91 -20.86
C GLU A 273 26.62 -9.07 -19.63
N ASN A 274 26.34 -10.31 -19.19
CA ASN A 274 25.61 -10.63 -17.96
C ASN A 274 24.33 -9.79 -17.74
N ILE A 275 23.53 -9.60 -18.80
CA ILE A 275 22.38 -8.70 -18.78
C ILE A 275 21.25 -9.32 -17.94
N THR A 276 20.81 -8.60 -16.90
CA THR A 276 19.65 -9.00 -16.09
C THR A 276 18.36 -8.45 -16.71
N PRO A 277 17.42 -9.30 -17.17
CA PRO A 277 16.20 -8.80 -17.80
C PRO A 277 15.23 -8.14 -16.83
N SER A 278 14.37 -7.25 -17.34
CA SER A 278 13.47 -6.42 -16.54
C SER A 278 12.56 -7.20 -15.58
N MET A 279 12.00 -8.34 -15.99
CA MET A 279 11.14 -9.16 -15.13
C MET A 279 11.90 -9.76 -13.94
N GLN A 280 13.17 -10.12 -14.11
CA GLN A 280 14.00 -10.60 -12.99
C GLN A 280 14.28 -9.45 -12.01
N ILE A 281 14.63 -8.26 -12.50
CA ILE A 281 14.82 -7.07 -11.66
C ILE A 281 13.53 -6.76 -10.88
N ASP A 282 12.37 -6.86 -11.54
CA ASP A 282 11.07 -6.65 -10.90
C ASP A 282 10.80 -7.71 -9.82
N LEU A 283 11.16 -8.98 -10.06
CA LEU A 283 11.01 -10.06 -9.09
C LEU A 283 11.93 -9.89 -7.87
N GLU A 284 13.19 -9.50 -8.09
CA GLU A 284 14.13 -9.18 -7.00
C GLU A 284 13.62 -8.00 -6.16
N LYS A 285 13.04 -6.98 -6.81
CA LYS A 285 12.34 -5.90 -6.10
C LYS A 285 11.04 -6.36 -5.45
N ALA A 286 10.33 -7.33 -6.02
CA ALA A 286 9.11 -7.89 -5.44
C ALA A 286 9.40 -8.52 -4.08
N GLU A 287 10.47 -9.30 -4.00
CA GLU A 287 10.90 -9.95 -2.75
C GLU A 287 11.34 -8.96 -1.68
N LEU A 288 11.98 -7.85 -2.08
CA LEU A 288 12.48 -6.83 -1.14
C LEU A 288 11.45 -5.76 -0.77
N GLN A 289 10.53 -5.42 -1.69
CA GLN A 289 9.68 -4.22 -1.64
C GLN A 289 8.19 -4.49 -1.90
N GLY A 290 7.79 -5.69 -2.32
CA GLY A 290 6.39 -6.05 -2.61
C GLY A 290 5.87 -5.59 -3.98
N ASN A 291 6.76 -5.39 -4.95
CA ASN A 291 6.41 -5.11 -6.35
C ASN A 291 5.77 -6.31 -7.08
N PHE A 292 5.21 -6.04 -8.25
CA PHE A 292 4.52 -7.00 -9.10
C PHE A 292 5.26 -7.20 -10.44
N ILE A 293 5.02 -8.33 -11.11
CA ILE A 293 5.64 -8.68 -12.40
C ILE A 293 4.59 -8.75 -13.52
N GLU A 294 4.99 -8.37 -14.75
CA GLU A 294 4.11 -8.29 -15.93
C GLU A 294 3.86 -9.66 -16.59
N HIS A 295 3.54 -10.70 -15.80
CA HIS A 295 3.44 -12.07 -16.31
C HIS A 295 2.17 -12.35 -17.13
N GLU A 296 1.03 -11.76 -16.75
CA GLU A 296 -0.26 -11.94 -17.43
C GLU A 296 -0.21 -11.44 -18.87
N ASN A 297 0.25 -10.20 -19.11
CA ASN A 297 0.27 -9.64 -20.47
C ASN A 297 1.44 -10.11 -21.31
N ILE A 298 2.54 -10.59 -20.72
CA ILE A 298 3.70 -11.07 -21.47
C ILE A 298 3.54 -12.53 -21.86
N ILE A 299 3.21 -13.41 -20.90
CA ILE A 299 3.15 -14.86 -21.12
C ILE A 299 1.70 -15.32 -21.19
N GLY A 300 0.86 -14.88 -20.25
CA GLY A 300 -0.54 -15.28 -20.14
C GLY A 300 -1.33 -15.00 -21.41
N GLU A 301 -1.18 -13.82 -22.00
CA GLU A 301 -1.83 -13.46 -23.26
C GLU A 301 -1.37 -14.30 -24.45
N VAL A 302 -0.09 -14.66 -24.53
CA VAL A 302 0.40 -15.56 -25.60
C VAL A 302 -0.19 -16.97 -25.44
N VAL A 303 -0.28 -17.47 -24.21
CA VAL A 303 -0.91 -18.76 -23.89
C VAL A 303 -2.42 -18.71 -24.20
N ARG A 304 -3.11 -17.61 -23.88
CA ARG A 304 -4.53 -17.41 -24.21
C ARG A 304 -4.76 -17.39 -25.72
N GLU A 305 -3.97 -16.63 -26.47
CA GLU A 305 -4.02 -16.62 -27.95
C GLU A 305 -3.72 -18.01 -28.54
N GLY A 306 -2.74 -18.73 -27.99
CA GLY A 306 -2.41 -20.09 -28.42
C GLY A 306 -3.59 -21.05 -28.24
N ARG A 307 -4.22 -21.01 -27.06
CA ARG A 307 -5.41 -21.81 -26.75
C ARG A 307 -6.59 -21.48 -27.67
N GLU A 308 -6.88 -20.20 -27.89
CA GLU A 308 -7.97 -19.76 -28.78
C GLU A 308 -7.77 -20.24 -30.23
N ARG A 309 -6.52 -20.37 -30.66
CA ARG A 309 -6.14 -20.73 -32.04
C ARG A 309 -5.75 -22.19 -32.22
N GLY A 310 -5.86 -23.01 -31.16
CA GLY A 310 -5.51 -24.43 -31.19
C GLY A 310 -4.00 -24.69 -31.38
N VAL A 311 -3.14 -23.79 -30.93
CA VAL A 311 -1.68 -23.96 -30.91
C VAL A 311 -1.26 -24.41 -29.52
N ALA A 312 -0.53 -25.53 -29.45
CA ALA A 312 0.03 -26.01 -28.20
C ALA A 312 1.19 -25.11 -27.75
N THR A 313 1.12 -24.62 -26.51
CA THR A 313 2.15 -23.79 -25.88
C THR A 313 2.63 -24.38 -24.55
N PRO A 314 3.09 -25.65 -24.50
CA PRO A 314 3.43 -26.31 -23.24
C PRO A 314 4.54 -25.62 -22.44
N VAL A 315 5.59 -25.12 -23.08
CA VAL A 315 6.70 -24.43 -22.41
C VAL A 315 6.22 -23.10 -21.85
N LEU A 316 5.55 -22.28 -22.65
CA LEU A 316 5.01 -21.00 -22.19
C LEU A 316 3.94 -21.20 -21.11
N SER A 317 3.15 -22.28 -21.17
CA SER A 317 2.18 -22.62 -20.11
C SER A 317 2.89 -22.92 -18.79
N ILE A 318 3.95 -23.74 -18.81
CA ILE A 318 4.76 -24.00 -17.62
C ILE A 318 5.35 -22.68 -17.11
N LEU A 319 5.95 -21.86 -17.98
CA LEU A 319 6.51 -20.58 -17.58
C LEU A 319 5.46 -19.64 -16.99
N HIS A 320 4.25 -19.62 -17.55
CA HIS A 320 3.14 -18.81 -17.05
C HIS A 320 2.69 -19.27 -15.65
N TYR A 321 2.45 -20.57 -15.45
CA TYR A 321 1.95 -21.10 -14.18
C TYR A 321 3.01 -21.28 -13.10
N THR A 322 4.29 -21.28 -13.47
CA THR A 322 5.42 -21.35 -12.52
C THR A 322 6.03 -19.99 -12.23
N SER A 323 5.86 -19.00 -13.11
CA SER A 323 6.15 -17.61 -12.77
C SER A 323 5.41 -17.29 -11.48
N PRO A 324 6.08 -16.70 -10.47
CA PRO A 324 5.44 -16.35 -9.21
C PRO A 324 4.39 -15.26 -9.50
N ALA A 325 3.20 -15.68 -9.87
CA ALA A 325 2.01 -14.86 -9.89
C ALA A 325 1.67 -14.58 -8.42
N PRO A 326 1.51 -13.32 -8.00
CA PRO A 326 0.67 -13.03 -6.85
C PRO A 326 -0.77 -13.35 -7.26
N SER A 327 -1.16 -14.62 -7.10
CA SER A 327 -2.47 -15.13 -7.51
C SER A 327 -3.60 -14.28 -6.92
N PRO A 328 -4.47 -13.65 -7.72
CA PRO A 328 -5.60 -12.88 -7.21
C PRO A 328 -6.76 -13.77 -6.68
N GLN A 329 -6.64 -15.10 -6.71
CA GLN A 329 -7.72 -16.03 -6.33
C GLN A 329 -7.29 -17.31 -5.57
N ALA A 330 -6.11 -17.37 -4.95
CA ALA A 330 -5.76 -18.49 -4.07
C ALA A 330 -5.99 -18.13 -2.60
N SER A 331 -7.25 -18.13 -2.17
CA SER A 331 -7.67 -18.08 -0.77
C SER A 331 -7.36 -19.39 -0.01
N GLY A 332 -6.13 -19.91 -0.12
CA GLY A 332 -5.79 -21.18 0.55
C GLY A 332 -4.48 -21.88 0.19
N ALA A 333 -3.45 -21.20 -0.32
CA ALA A 333 -2.11 -21.80 -0.44
C ALA A 333 -1.09 -20.94 0.32
N ALA A 334 -0.32 -21.60 1.18
CA ALA A 334 0.51 -21.02 2.25
C ALA A 334 1.32 -19.79 1.82
N PRO A 335 1.47 -18.77 2.70
CA PRO A 335 2.34 -17.65 2.42
C PRO A 335 3.75 -18.19 2.18
N ASN A 336 4.34 -17.86 1.02
CA ASN A 336 5.78 -17.87 0.88
C ASN A 336 6.30 -16.86 1.91
N LEU A 337 6.62 -17.35 3.11
CA LEU A 337 7.10 -16.54 4.20
C LEU A 337 8.37 -15.83 3.73
N GLY A 338 8.27 -14.52 3.50
CA GLY A 338 9.46 -13.70 3.31
C GLY A 338 10.34 -13.83 4.54
N LEU A 339 11.66 -13.69 4.39
CA LEU A 339 12.58 -13.69 5.55
C LEU A 339 12.15 -12.67 6.61
N LEU A 340 11.55 -11.54 6.17
CA LEU A 340 10.94 -10.56 7.06
C LEU A 340 9.72 -11.12 7.82
N ASP A 341 8.82 -11.87 7.18
CA ASP A 341 7.66 -12.46 7.85
C ASP A 341 8.09 -13.47 8.92
N LEU A 342 9.14 -14.26 8.62
CA LEU A 342 9.75 -15.18 9.60
C LEU A 342 10.38 -14.41 10.75
N GLU A 343 11.15 -13.35 10.46
CA GLU A 343 11.75 -12.48 11.47
C GLU A 343 10.68 -11.87 12.38
N LEU A 344 9.60 -11.33 11.80
CA LEU A 344 8.52 -10.68 12.53
C LEU A 344 7.70 -11.69 13.34
N MET A 345 7.40 -12.87 12.78
CA MET A 345 6.72 -13.93 13.53
C MET A 345 7.59 -14.46 14.68
N HIS A 346 8.90 -14.63 14.44
CA HIS A 346 9.87 -14.98 15.46
C HIS A 346 9.91 -13.92 16.55
N ASN A 347 10.07 -12.65 16.19
CA ASN A 347 10.06 -11.51 17.10
C ASN A 347 8.76 -11.42 17.91
N PHE A 348 7.61 -11.77 17.33
CA PHE A 348 6.36 -11.80 18.06
C PHE A 348 6.38 -12.86 19.18
N CYS A 349 6.82 -14.07 18.83
CA CYS A 349 6.88 -15.23 19.73
C CYS A 349 8.02 -15.16 20.78
N THR A 350 9.05 -14.35 20.56
CA THR A 350 10.21 -14.24 21.47
C THR A 350 10.25 -12.95 22.27
N SER A 351 9.76 -11.84 21.71
CA SER A 351 9.92 -10.51 22.31
C SER A 351 8.60 -9.75 22.44
N THR A 352 7.82 -9.61 21.36
CA THR A 352 6.61 -8.77 21.36
C THR A 352 5.56 -9.25 22.36
N TYR A 353 5.29 -10.56 22.45
CA TYR A 353 4.28 -11.09 23.36
C TYR A 353 4.52 -10.68 24.83
N ALA A 354 5.78 -10.55 25.24
CA ALA A 354 6.17 -10.22 26.61
C ALA A 354 5.87 -8.75 26.94
N THR A 355 5.69 -7.90 25.94
CA THR A 355 5.42 -6.45 26.08
C THR A 355 3.94 -6.10 25.86
N LEU A 356 3.06 -7.08 25.61
CA LEU A 356 1.61 -6.83 25.46
C LEU A 356 0.86 -6.79 26.80
N SER A 357 1.38 -7.45 27.84
CA SER A 357 0.76 -7.52 29.16
C SER A 357 1.81 -7.78 30.22
N ASN A 358 1.53 -7.44 31.48
CA ASN A 358 2.37 -7.83 32.62
C ASN A 358 2.01 -9.21 33.19
N ASP A 359 0.85 -9.72 32.84
CA ASP A 359 0.35 -10.99 33.34
C ASP A 359 0.88 -12.18 32.55
N LEU A 360 1.51 -13.11 33.26
CA LEU A 360 2.15 -14.29 32.69
C LEU A 360 1.17 -15.18 31.90
N ALA A 361 -0.06 -15.36 32.39
CA ALA A 361 -1.05 -16.19 31.71
C ALA A 361 -1.53 -15.53 30.40
N ILE A 362 -1.64 -14.20 30.39
CA ILE A 362 -1.97 -13.43 29.19
C ILE A 362 -0.80 -13.41 28.19
N ARG A 363 0.44 -13.32 28.67
CA ARG A 363 1.64 -13.46 27.83
C ARG A 363 1.68 -14.83 27.15
N ASP A 364 1.45 -15.91 27.88
CA ASP A 364 1.44 -17.27 27.31
C ASP A 364 0.29 -17.48 26.32
N LEU A 365 -0.88 -16.87 26.58
CA LEU A 365 -2.00 -16.81 25.65
C LEU A 365 -1.55 -16.19 24.31
N TRP A 366 -0.95 -15.00 24.32
CA TRP A 366 -0.49 -14.32 23.12
C TRP A 366 0.63 -15.08 22.40
N ARG A 367 1.60 -15.62 23.16
CA ARG A 367 2.75 -16.35 22.62
C ARG A 367 2.37 -17.62 21.88
N ILE A 368 1.43 -18.40 22.42
CA ILE A 368 1.16 -19.77 21.95
C ILE A 368 -0.22 -19.89 21.33
N ARG A 369 -1.26 -19.57 22.09
CA ARG A 369 -2.64 -19.89 21.70
C ARG A 369 -3.13 -18.95 20.61
N ILE A 370 -2.86 -17.65 20.73
CA ILE A 370 -3.28 -16.67 19.73
C ILE A 370 -2.47 -16.81 18.44
N VAL A 371 -1.14 -17.01 18.52
CA VAL A 371 -0.34 -17.29 17.31
C VAL A 371 -0.87 -18.51 16.56
N ARG A 372 -1.14 -19.63 17.25
CA ARG A 372 -1.71 -20.84 16.62
C ARG A 372 -3.09 -20.61 16.00
N LEU A 373 -3.93 -19.81 16.65
CA LEU A 373 -5.23 -19.41 16.10
C LEU A 373 -5.03 -18.60 14.82
N CYS A 374 -4.18 -17.57 14.88
CA CYS A 374 -3.98 -16.63 13.79
C CYS A 374 -3.30 -17.26 12.57
N LEU A 375 -2.40 -18.24 12.75
CA LEU A 375 -1.74 -18.93 11.62
C LEU A 375 -2.71 -19.61 10.64
N ASN A 376 -3.95 -19.89 11.05
CA ASN A 376 -4.99 -20.44 10.18
C ASN A 376 -5.88 -19.35 9.54
N CYS A 377 -5.47 -18.08 9.64
CA CYS A 377 -6.27 -16.93 9.24
C CYS A 377 -5.39 -15.77 8.77
N ASP A 378 -5.48 -15.44 7.48
CA ASP A 378 -4.58 -14.50 6.82
C ASP A 378 -4.59 -13.11 7.47
N TYR A 379 -5.76 -12.50 7.66
CA TYR A 379 -5.85 -11.16 8.27
C TYR A 379 -5.35 -11.13 9.72
N ALA A 380 -5.58 -12.19 10.48
CA ALA A 380 -5.12 -12.27 11.87
C ALA A 380 -3.60 -12.46 11.94
N THR A 381 -3.02 -13.25 11.02
CA THR A 381 -1.56 -13.38 10.86
C THR A 381 -0.92 -12.05 10.48
N LEU A 382 -1.47 -11.36 9.48
CA LEU A 382 -0.99 -10.04 9.05
C LEU A 382 -1.04 -9.01 10.19
N ALA A 383 -2.08 -9.06 11.03
CA ALA A 383 -2.15 -8.22 12.22
C ALA A 383 -1.04 -8.53 13.25
N ILE A 384 -0.71 -9.81 13.49
CA ILE A 384 0.45 -10.20 14.31
C ILE A 384 1.74 -9.59 13.75
N LEU A 385 1.96 -9.72 12.43
CA LEU A 385 3.15 -9.18 11.76
C LEU A 385 3.20 -7.66 11.87
N SER A 386 2.07 -6.97 11.75
CA SER A 386 1.99 -5.51 11.87
C SER A 386 2.41 -5.01 13.26
N VAL A 387 1.90 -5.63 14.32
CA VAL A 387 2.25 -5.27 15.71
C VAL A 387 3.72 -5.61 16.00
N SER A 388 4.19 -6.76 15.51
CA SER A 388 5.59 -7.16 15.65
C SER A 388 6.55 -6.19 14.94
N ALA A 389 6.17 -5.70 13.76
CA ALA A 389 6.96 -4.73 13.00
C ALA A 389 7.05 -3.38 13.73
N LEU A 390 5.95 -2.89 14.31
CA LEU A 390 5.97 -1.67 15.13
C LEU A 390 6.84 -1.86 16.40
N HIS A 391 6.72 -3.01 17.04
CA HIS A 391 7.55 -3.35 18.20
C HIS A 391 9.03 -3.32 17.83
N LEU A 392 9.43 -3.99 16.76
CA LEU A 392 10.82 -4.02 16.32
C LEU A 392 11.32 -2.64 15.86
N SER A 393 10.46 -1.85 15.20
CA SER A 393 10.72 -0.45 14.81
C SER A 393 11.05 0.43 16.02
N HIS A 394 10.36 0.23 17.14
CA HIS A 394 10.59 1.02 18.35
C HIS A 394 12.05 0.90 18.84
N PHE A 395 12.58 -0.32 18.81
CA PHE A 395 13.93 -0.65 19.31
C PHE A 395 15.02 -0.63 18.23
N SER A 396 14.66 -0.52 16.94
CA SER A 396 15.63 -0.40 15.84
C SER A 396 15.80 1.07 15.42
N VAL A 397 17.04 1.55 15.36
CA VAL A 397 17.34 2.90 14.84
C VAL A 397 17.46 2.88 13.32
N ASP A 398 18.19 1.91 12.76
CA ASP A 398 18.51 1.87 11.33
C ASP A 398 17.33 1.44 10.45
N ARG A 399 16.46 0.56 10.96
CA ARG A 399 15.33 -0.01 10.20
C ARG A 399 13.98 0.58 10.60
N ARG A 400 13.95 1.64 11.41
CA ARG A 400 12.72 2.20 11.99
C ARG A 400 11.67 2.50 10.91
N GLU A 401 11.99 3.38 9.96
CA GLU A 401 11.06 3.81 8.91
C GLU A 401 10.58 2.64 8.06
N PHE A 402 11.50 1.77 7.63
CA PHE A 402 11.18 0.56 6.88
C PHE A 402 10.17 -0.34 7.62
N LEU A 403 10.42 -0.60 8.91
CA LEU A 403 9.55 -1.46 9.73
C LEU A 403 8.19 -0.80 10.01
N ARG A 404 8.13 0.53 10.15
CA ARG A 404 6.86 1.27 10.26
C ARG A 404 6.04 1.19 8.98
N GLU A 405 6.66 1.42 7.82
CA GLU A 405 5.98 1.28 6.53
C GLU A 405 5.45 -0.14 6.32
N ARG A 406 6.23 -1.15 6.71
CA ARG A 406 5.80 -2.55 6.67
C ARG A 406 4.64 -2.83 7.61
N ALA A 407 4.66 -2.29 8.82
CA ALA A 407 3.53 -2.43 9.74
C ALA A 407 2.23 -1.85 9.15
N ILE A 408 2.30 -0.66 8.54
CA ILE A 408 1.16 0.00 7.88
C ILE A 408 0.65 -0.88 6.72
N MET A 409 1.55 -1.40 5.90
CA MET A 409 1.21 -2.27 4.78
C MET A 409 0.47 -3.53 5.25
N TYR A 410 1.03 -4.26 6.22
CA TYR A 410 0.39 -5.47 6.76
C TYR A 410 -0.96 -5.17 7.40
N HIS A 411 -1.08 -4.07 8.15
CA HIS A 411 -2.33 -3.71 8.80
C HIS A 411 -3.42 -3.33 7.79
N ASN A 412 -3.10 -2.53 6.78
CA ASN A 412 -4.06 -2.17 5.72
C ASN A 412 -4.52 -3.40 4.93
N GLN A 413 -3.60 -4.32 4.63
CA GLN A 413 -3.95 -5.58 3.98
C GLN A 413 -4.85 -6.44 4.88
N ALA A 414 -4.52 -6.53 6.18
CA ALA A 414 -5.33 -7.25 7.15
C ALA A 414 -6.75 -6.67 7.26
N LEU A 415 -6.89 -5.34 7.35
CA LEU A 415 -8.18 -4.64 7.37
C LEU A 415 -9.02 -4.93 6.12
N ASN A 416 -8.41 -4.85 4.93
CA ASN A 416 -9.09 -5.11 3.66
C ASN A 416 -9.66 -6.54 3.62
N ILE A 417 -8.84 -7.53 4.00
CA ILE A 417 -9.28 -8.93 4.05
C ILE A 417 -10.35 -9.11 5.14
N ALA A 418 -10.14 -8.57 6.35
CA ALA A 418 -11.05 -8.74 7.49
C ALA A 418 -12.44 -8.15 7.23
N ALA A 419 -12.55 -7.07 6.43
CA ALA A 419 -13.83 -6.43 6.10
C ALA A 419 -14.87 -7.43 5.58
N GLY A 420 -14.48 -8.30 4.64
CA GLY A 420 -15.39 -9.33 4.10
C GLY A 420 -15.81 -10.39 5.12
N PHE A 421 -14.99 -10.65 6.15
CA PHE A 421 -15.33 -11.60 7.22
C PHE A 421 -16.17 -10.97 8.33
N ILE A 422 -16.04 -9.66 8.55
CA ILE A 422 -16.90 -8.90 9.46
C ILE A 422 -18.34 -8.92 8.94
N ASP A 423 -18.53 -8.65 7.64
CA ASP A 423 -19.86 -8.70 7.00
C ASP A 423 -20.46 -10.12 6.99
N ALA A 424 -19.60 -11.15 6.91
CA ALA A 424 -19.98 -12.56 6.93
C ALA A 424 -19.78 -13.23 8.31
N TYR A 425 -19.99 -12.48 9.41
CA TYR A 425 -19.79 -12.97 10.78
C TYR A 425 -20.48 -14.31 11.06
N ASN A 426 -19.75 -15.22 11.71
CA ASN A 426 -20.28 -16.47 12.26
C ASN A 426 -19.40 -17.03 13.39
N GLU A 427 -19.87 -18.05 14.10
CA GLU A 427 -19.13 -18.64 15.23
C GLU A 427 -17.73 -19.19 14.85
N ARG A 428 -17.49 -19.55 13.58
CA ARG A 428 -16.18 -20.08 13.13
C ARG A 428 -15.14 -18.99 12.94
N ASN A 429 -15.54 -17.78 12.56
CA ASN A 429 -14.61 -16.65 12.40
C ASN A 429 -14.55 -15.74 13.64
N ALA A 430 -15.44 -15.93 14.62
CA ALA A 430 -15.54 -15.06 15.79
C ALA A 430 -14.23 -14.90 16.58
N GLN A 431 -13.51 -15.99 16.84
CA GLN A 431 -12.25 -15.93 17.60
C GLN A 431 -11.14 -15.22 16.81
N HIS A 432 -11.10 -15.38 15.49
CA HIS A 432 -10.12 -14.73 14.62
C HIS A 432 -10.37 -13.22 14.53
N LEU A 433 -11.63 -12.81 14.35
CA LEU A 433 -12.03 -11.41 14.35
C LEU A 433 -11.75 -10.73 15.70
N PHE A 434 -11.92 -11.44 16.83
CA PHE A 434 -11.56 -10.91 18.14
C PHE A 434 -10.05 -10.76 18.35
N ALA A 435 -9.26 -11.74 17.88
CA ALA A 435 -7.81 -11.61 17.89
C ALA A 435 -7.36 -10.39 17.07
N PHE A 436 -7.94 -10.25 15.87
CA PHE A 436 -7.69 -9.14 14.96
C PHE A 436 -8.07 -7.78 15.58
N SER A 437 -9.22 -7.68 16.26
CA SER A 437 -9.66 -6.43 16.88
C SER A 437 -8.71 -5.98 17.99
N ILE A 438 -8.25 -6.90 18.85
CA ILE A 438 -7.29 -6.56 19.91
C ILE A 438 -5.92 -6.18 19.33
N LEU A 439 -5.43 -6.90 18.32
CA LEU A 439 -4.18 -6.56 17.64
C LEU A 439 -4.27 -5.19 16.93
N THR A 440 -5.44 -4.85 16.40
CA THR A 440 -5.72 -3.54 15.80
C THR A 440 -5.67 -2.42 16.83
N ILE A 441 -6.16 -2.66 18.05
CA ILE A 441 -6.02 -1.71 19.17
C ILE A 441 -4.53 -1.51 19.50
N TYR A 442 -3.75 -2.58 19.65
CA TYR A 442 -2.30 -2.45 19.88
C TYR A 442 -1.59 -1.70 18.75
N TYR A 443 -1.91 -2.02 17.49
CA TYR A 443 -1.39 -1.32 16.33
C TYR A 443 -1.73 0.17 16.38
N SER A 444 -2.97 0.52 16.67
CA SER A 444 -3.45 1.91 16.72
C SER A 444 -2.71 2.73 17.77
N PHE A 445 -2.52 2.19 18.98
CA PHE A 445 -1.73 2.87 20.01
C PHE A 445 -0.23 2.88 19.70
N ALA A 446 0.30 1.83 19.10
CA ALA A 446 1.72 1.75 18.73
C ALA A 446 2.12 2.72 17.61
N GLN A 447 1.16 3.27 16.86
CA GLN A 447 1.41 4.40 15.99
C GLN A 447 1.80 5.61 16.83
N THR A 448 2.76 6.40 16.34
CA THR A 448 3.23 7.56 17.09
C THR A 448 2.18 8.66 16.96
N PRO A 449 1.73 9.31 18.06
CA PRO A 449 0.73 10.37 17.96
C PRO A 449 1.20 11.48 17.02
N GLU A 450 0.42 11.76 15.97
CA GLU A 450 0.73 12.81 14.99
C GLU A 450 0.01 14.12 15.38
N HIS A 451 0.46 15.26 14.86
CA HIS A 451 -0.12 16.56 15.24
C HIS A 451 -1.59 16.76 14.82
N ASP A 452 -2.13 15.91 13.94
CA ASP A 452 -3.41 16.11 13.24
C ASP A 452 -4.35 14.90 13.28
N ASP A 453 -4.39 14.16 14.40
CA ASP A 453 -5.21 12.94 14.60
C ASP A 453 -6.75 13.19 14.57
N GLY A 454 -7.22 14.37 14.14
CA GLY A 454 -8.63 14.79 14.19
C GLY A 454 -9.19 14.93 15.61
N PRO A 455 -10.44 15.38 15.80
CA PRO A 455 -11.03 15.57 17.14
C PRO A 455 -11.29 14.24 17.88
N TYR A 456 -11.32 13.12 17.15
CA TYR A 456 -11.64 11.80 17.69
C TYR A 456 -10.49 10.81 17.52
N PRO A 457 -9.86 10.36 18.62
CA PRO A 457 -8.78 9.38 18.52
C PRO A 457 -9.29 8.06 17.91
N PRO A 458 -8.65 7.52 16.85
CA PRO A 458 -9.12 6.32 16.15
C PRO A 458 -9.35 5.10 17.07
N TRP A 459 -8.63 5.01 18.18
CA TRP A 459 -8.76 3.92 19.14
C TRP A 459 -10.11 3.89 19.88
N VAL A 460 -10.86 5.01 19.96
CA VAL A 460 -12.18 5.00 20.61
C VAL A 460 -13.18 4.15 19.83
N VAL A 461 -13.22 4.33 18.50
CA VAL A 461 -14.07 3.51 17.60
C VAL A 461 -13.69 2.04 17.71
N LEU A 462 -12.38 1.75 17.75
CA LEU A 462 -11.86 0.40 17.83
C LEU A 462 -12.25 -0.31 19.13
N ILE A 463 -12.17 0.40 20.27
CA ILE A 463 -12.58 -0.14 21.56
C ILE A 463 -14.09 -0.42 21.56
N LYS A 464 -14.90 0.52 21.04
CA LYS A 464 -16.34 0.32 20.91
C LYS A 464 -16.68 -0.91 20.07
N GLY A 465 -16.05 -1.03 18.90
CA GLY A 465 -16.21 -2.19 18.03
C GLY A 465 -15.83 -3.48 18.75
N CYS A 466 -14.71 -3.47 19.47
CA CYS A 466 -14.22 -4.63 20.22
C CYS A 466 -15.16 -5.02 21.38
N THR A 467 -15.76 -4.07 22.09
CA THR A 467 -16.68 -4.36 23.21
C THR A 467 -18.01 -4.90 22.70
N SER A 468 -18.60 -4.27 21.68
CA SER A 468 -19.82 -4.78 21.04
C SER A 468 -19.59 -6.18 20.45
N PHE A 469 -18.41 -6.42 19.86
CA PHE A 469 -18.06 -7.73 19.34
C PHE A 469 -17.88 -8.78 20.45
N MET A 470 -17.23 -8.41 21.56
CA MET A 470 -17.06 -9.29 22.72
C MET A 470 -18.42 -9.73 23.30
N GLU A 471 -19.40 -8.83 23.34
CA GLU A 471 -20.76 -9.15 23.79
C GLU A 471 -21.47 -10.10 22.82
N LEU A 472 -21.38 -9.82 21.52
CA LEU A 472 -21.95 -10.65 20.46
C LEU A 472 -21.38 -12.08 20.45
N ALA A 473 -20.06 -12.22 20.60
CA ALA A 473 -19.34 -13.48 20.49
C ALA A 473 -19.05 -14.15 21.85
N ARG A 474 -19.67 -13.68 22.94
CA ARG A 474 -19.29 -14.04 24.32
C ARG A 474 -19.20 -15.55 24.58
N SER A 475 -20.20 -16.32 24.14
CA SER A 475 -20.24 -17.78 24.32
C SER A 475 -19.07 -18.46 23.61
N THR A 476 -18.82 -18.10 22.35
CA THR A 476 -17.74 -18.63 21.52
C THR A 476 -16.35 -18.27 22.07
N LEU A 477 -16.19 -17.05 22.59
CA LEU A 477 -14.93 -16.58 23.17
C LEU A 477 -14.63 -17.25 24.51
N LEU A 478 -15.64 -17.47 25.36
CA LEU A 478 -15.49 -18.19 26.64
C LEU A 478 -15.15 -19.67 26.44
N GLY A 479 -15.63 -20.30 25.36
CA GLY A 479 -15.24 -21.65 24.97
C GLY A 479 -13.85 -21.75 24.31
N GLY A 480 -13.21 -20.61 24.06
CA GLY A 480 -12.00 -20.50 23.24
C GLY A 480 -10.71 -20.15 24.02
N PRO A 481 -9.65 -19.78 23.27
CA PRO A 481 -8.36 -19.41 23.86
C PRO A 481 -8.45 -18.13 24.71
N PHE A 482 -9.43 -17.25 24.44
CA PHE A 482 -9.63 -15.99 25.15
C PHE A 482 -10.27 -16.12 26.54
N SER A 483 -10.69 -17.33 26.94
CA SER A 483 -11.31 -17.58 28.25
C SER A 483 -10.51 -16.98 29.41
N ALA A 484 -9.19 -17.17 29.47
CA ALA A 484 -8.36 -16.61 30.54
C ALA A 484 -8.39 -15.08 30.60
N LEU A 485 -8.34 -14.42 29.44
CA LEU A 485 -8.44 -12.96 29.33
C LEU A 485 -9.80 -12.46 29.82
N LEU A 486 -10.89 -13.12 29.43
CA LEU A 486 -12.24 -12.76 29.85
C LEU A 486 -12.49 -12.98 31.35
N HIS A 487 -11.97 -14.06 31.93
CA HIS A 487 -12.06 -14.30 33.37
C HIS A 487 -11.29 -13.25 34.16
N LYS A 488 -10.09 -12.90 33.68
CA LYS A 488 -9.32 -11.80 34.28
C LYS A 488 -10.06 -10.48 34.19
N ALA A 489 -10.58 -10.13 33.02
CA ALA A 489 -11.34 -8.91 32.80
C ALA A 489 -12.54 -8.84 33.75
N ARG A 490 -13.25 -9.96 33.92
CA ARG A 490 -14.37 -10.05 34.87
C ARG A 490 -13.92 -9.84 36.32
N LYS A 491 -12.86 -10.50 36.76
CA LYS A 491 -12.31 -10.35 38.12
C LYS A 491 -11.90 -8.90 38.40
N ARG A 492 -11.25 -8.24 37.43
CA ARG A 492 -10.88 -6.82 37.51
C ARG A 492 -12.11 -5.92 37.62
N LEU A 493 -13.17 -6.20 36.86
CA LEU A 493 -14.43 -5.47 36.97
C LEU A 493 -15.11 -5.66 38.34
N ASP A 494 -15.11 -6.88 38.89
CA ASP A 494 -15.70 -7.14 40.20
C ASP A 494 -14.93 -6.40 41.33
N LEU A 495 -13.61 -6.18 41.18
CA LEU A 495 -12.84 -5.32 42.09
C LEU A 495 -13.29 -3.85 42.03
N ARG A 496 -13.60 -3.34 40.84
CA ARG A 496 -14.07 -1.95 40.64
C ARG A 496 -15.44 -1.67 41.24
N LEU A 497 -16.26 -2.71 41.44
CA LEU A 497 -17.57 -2.60 42.07
C LEU A 497 -17.49 -2.55 43.60
N GLN A 498 -16.30 -2.70 44.19
CA GLN A 498 -16.11 -2.59 45.63
C GLN A 498 -16.21 -1.14 46.09
N THR A 499 -16.46 -0.97 47.39
CA THR A 499 -16.46 0.35 48.03
C THR A 499 -15.03 0.76 48.37
N PHE A 500 -14.60 1.90 47.84
CA PHE A 500 -13.30 2.50 48.12
C PHE A 500 -13.42 3.58 49.20
N LYS A 501 -12.34 3.81 49.95
CA LYS A 501 -12.31 4.77 51.07
C LYS A 501 -12.24 6.20 50.57
N THR A 502 -11.48 6.43 49.50
CA THR A 502 -11.18 7.77 48.99
C THR A 502 -12.04 8.05 47.78
N ASP A 503 -12.58 9.26 47.74
CA ASP A 503 -13.30 9.74 46.58
C ASP A 503 -12.39 10.62 45.70
N TYR A 504 -11.62 9.96 44.83
CA TYR A 504 -10.61 10.63 43.99
C TYR A 504 -11.23 11.63 43.00
N MET A 505 -12.51 11.49 42.66
CA MET A 505 -13.18 12.31 41.65
C MET A 505 -14.14 13.36 42.23
N GLN A 506 -14.07 13.64 43.54
CA GLN A 506 -14.99 14.57 44.20
C GLN A 506 -15.03 15.95 43.53
N GLN A 507 -13.85 16.50 43.21
CA GLN A 507 -13.72 17.80 42.56
C GLN A 507 -14.30 17.81 41.15
N LEU A 508 -14.13 16.72 40.38
CA LEU A 508 -14.71 16.60 39.04
C LEU A 508 -16.24 16.51 39.07
N ARG A 509 -16.82 15.81 40.04
CA ARG A 509 -18.29 15.79 40.20
C ARG A 509 -18.83 17.17 40.48
N GLN A 510 -18.24 17.91 41.43
CA GLN A 510 -18.63 19.28 41.72
C GLN A 510 -18.49 20.20 40.51
N PHE A 511 -17.41 20.06 39.74
CA PHE A 511 -17.21 20.80 38.50
C PHE A 511 -18.33 20.53 37.48
N VAL A 512 -18.71 19.27 37.28
CA VAL A 512 -19.82 18.90 36.38
C VAL A 512 -21.16 19.41 36.91
N ASP A 513 -21.41 19.32 38.23
CA ASP A 513 -22.63 19.82 38.88
C ASP A 513 -22.84 21.32 38.63
N GLU A 514 -21.74 22.09 38.63
CA GLU A 514 -21.76 23.54 38.44
C GLU A 514 -21.88 23.96 36.97
N ARG A 515 -21.38 23.15 36.04
CA ARG A 515 -21.17 23.56 34.63
C ARG A 515 -22.14 22.90 33.64
N VAL A 516 -22.56 21.68 33.90
CA VAL A 516 -23.47 20.94 33.01
C VAL A 516 -24.89 21.07 33.55
N THR A 517 -25.69 21.91 32.91
CA THR A 517 -27.07 22.20 33.37
C THR A 517 -28.12 21.22 32.85
N ASP A 518 -27.82 20.52 31.74
CA ASP A 518 -28.70 19.50 31.18
C ASP A 518 -28.60 18.23 32.02
N LEU A 519 -29.73 17.77 32.57
CA LEU A 519 -29.78 16.65 33.50
C LEU A 519 -29.46 15.30 32.85
N GLU A 520 -29.76 15.13 31.55
CA GLU A 520 -29.48 13.90 30.82
C GLU A 520 -27.99 13.80 30.48
N GLN A 521 -27.40 14.91 30.02
CA GLN A 521 -25.96 15.04 29.81
C GLN A 521 -25.19 14.86 31.12
N GLN A 522 -25.63 15.52 32.19
CA GLN A 522 -25.01 15.44 33.52
C GLN A 522 -24.98 14.00 34.04
N ALA A 523 -26.04 13.20 33.82
CA ALA A 523 -26.05 11.79 34.19
C ALA A 523 -24.94 10.98 33.46
N ILE A 524 -24.75 11.21 32.15
CA ILE A 524 -23.70 10.54 31.37
C ILE A 524 -22.31 10.91 31.88
N TYR A 525 -22.08 12.19 32.22
CA TYR A 525 -20.83 12.63 32.84
C TYR A 525 -20.61 11.97 34.20
N HIS A 526 -21.63 11.89 35.06
CA HIS A 526 -21.52 11.23 36.35
C HIS A 526 -21.19 9.75 36.23
N ASP A 527 -21.77 9.04 35.27
CA ASP A 527 -21.45 7.62 35.02
C ASP A 527 -19.99 7.44 34.62
N ALA A 528 -19.47 8.30 33.74
CA ALA A 528 -18.06 8.28 33.34
C ALA A 528 -17.11 8.62 34.50
N ILE A 529 -17.46 9.61 35.31
CA ILE A 529 -16.69 10.02 36.50
C ILE A 529 -16.73 8.92 37.57
N GLN A 530 -17.88 8.29 37.78
CA GLN A 530 -18.02 7.17 38.71
C GLN A 530 -17.16 5.99 38.26
N ALA A 531 -17.19 5.64 36.98
CA ALA A 531 -16.34 4.59 36.43
C ALA A 531 -14.86 4.94 36.57
N LEU A 532 -14.49 6.22 36.43
CA LEU A 532 -13.11 6.70 36.62
C LEU A 532 -12.70 6.56 38.08
N ASN A 533 -13.54 7.00 39.01
CA ASN A 533 -13.30 6.89 40.45
C ASN A 533 -13.07 5.44 40.88
N GLN A 534 -13.83 4.50 40.33
CA GLN A 534 -13.63 3.07 40.57
C GLN A 534 -12.29 2.56 40.03
N ALA A 535 -11.84 3.06 38.88
CA ALA A 535 -10.52 2.72 38.34
C ALA A 535 -9.40 3.23 39.25
N TYR A 536 -9.53 4.47 39.75
CA TYR A 536 -8.61 5.05 40.74
C TYR A 536 -8.61 4.30 42.07
N GLY A 537 -9.79 3.93 42.58
CA GLY A 537 -9.92 3.15 43.81
C GLY A 537 -9.19 1.82 43.72
N VAL A 538 -9.34 1.11 42.59
CA VAL A 538 -8.50 -0.07 42.32
C VAL A 538 -7.02 0.29 42.35
N PHE A 539 -6.63 1.32 41.61
CA PHE A 539 -5.23 1.64 41.33
C PHE A 539 -4.45 2.02 42.61
N TYR A 540 -5.13 2.68 43.56
CA TYR A 540 -4.49 3.22 44.76
C TYR A 540 -4.81 2.45 46.05
N GLU A 541 -5.93 1.72 46.12
CA GLU A 541 -6.37 1.07 47.37
C GLU A 541 -6.33 -0.45 47.36
N VAL A 542 -6.24 -1.09 46.18
CA VAL A 542 -6.18 -2.56 46.08
C VAL A 542 -4.75 -3.02 45.94
N GLU A 543 -4.30 -3.89 46.84
CA GLU A 543 -2.98 -4.51 46.74
C GLU A 543 -2.88 -5.39 45.48
N GLY A 544 -1.88 -5.11 44.63
CA GLY A 544 -1.62 -5.85 43.41
C GLY A 544 -0.91 -5.00 42.35
N GLU A 545 -0.64 -5.59 41.20
CA GLU A 545 -0.13 -4.86 40.05
C GLU A 545 -1.27 -4.16 39.28
N ASN A 546 -1.02 -2.92 38.88
CA ASN A 546 -1.91 -2.17 38.00
C ASN A 546 -2.02 -2.83 36.63
N ASP A 547 -3.24 -2.92 36.10
CA ASP A 547 -3.50 -3.70 34.90
C ASP A 547 -4.12 -2.87 33.77
N LEU A 548 -3.73 -3.18 32.54
CA LEU A 548 -4.24 -2.54 31.33
C LEU A 548 -5.77 -2.67 31.20
N VAL A 549 -6.34 -3.77 31.72
CA VAL A 549 -7.80 -3.96 31.74
C VAL A 549 -8.50 -2.81 32.44
N ASP A 550 -7.94 -2.21 33.49
CA ASP A 550 -8.62 -1.15 34.24
C ASP A 550 -8.80 0.11 33.38
N ILE A 551 -7.86 0.41 32.49
CA ILE A 551 -7.93 1.50 31.52
C ILE A 551 -8.93 1.19 30.42
N PHE A 552 -8.80 0.02 29.78
CA PHE A 552 -9.70 -0.36 28.69
C PHE A 552 -11.15 -0.55 29.15
N SER A 553 -11.37 -1.00 30.38
CA SER A 553 -12.69 -1.11 30.97
C SER A 553 -13.31 0.27 31.24
N TRP A 554 -12.54 1.30 31.59
CA TRP A 554 -13.10 2.65 31.69
C TRP A 554 -13.57 3.14 30.32
N LEU A 555 -12.74 2.98 29.28
CA LEU A 555 -13.09 3.33 27.91
C LEU A 555 -14.32 2.55 27.40
N ALA A 556 -14.47 1.29 27.80
CA ALA A 556 -15.64 0.48 27.47
C ALA A 556 -16.93 0.96 28.16
N LEU A 557 -16.83 1.44 29.41
CA LEU A 557 -17.98 1.89 30.20
C LEU A 557 -18.41 3.33 29.90
N ALA A 558 -17.46 4.20 29.52
CA ALA A 558 -17.70 5.61 29.27
C ALA A 558 -18.07 5.93 27.80
N GLN A 559 -18.61 4.96 27.04
CA GLN A 559 -18.81 5.08 25.59
C GLN A 559 -19.73 6.23 25.17
N ASP A 560 -20.81 6.48 25.92
CA ASP A 560 -21.70 7.60 25.63
C ASP A 560 -21.06 8.94 25.97
N PHE A 561 -20.28 9.00 27.05
CA PHE A 561 -19.49 10.17 27.42
C PHE A 561 -18.43 10.52 26.36
N LEU A 562 -17.79 9.52 25.73
CA LEU A 562 -16.77 9.76 24.72
C LEU A 562 -17.29 10.47 23.45
N LYS A 563 -18.61 10.54 23.24
CA LYS A 563 -19.20 11.38 22.18
C LYS A 563 -18.95 12.86 22.45
N PHE A 564 -19.08 13.31 23.70
CA PHE A 564 -18.79 14.69 24.10
C PHE A 564 -17.31 15.04 23.96
N VAL A 565 -16.42 14.06 24.16
CA VAL A 565 -14.99 14.21 23.85
C VAL A 565 -14.78 14.40 22.35
N ALA A 566 -15.52 13.67 21.51
CA ALA A 566 -15.48 13.81 20.05
C ALA A 566 -15.91 15.19 19.57
N ASP A 567 -16.90 15.75 20.24
CA ASP A 567 -17.46 17.07 19.96
C ASP A 567 -16.62 18.21 20.57
N GLU A 568 -15.47 17.87 21.17
CA GLU A 568 -14.54 18.77 21.84
C GLU A 568 -15.19 19.63 22.93
N GLU A 569 -16.19 19.08 23.64
CA GLU A 569 -16.79 19.75 24.77
C GLU A 569 -15.75 19.96 25.87
N LYS A 570 -15.65 21.20 26.38
CA LYS A 570 -14.57 21.62 27.29
C LYS A 570 -14.64 20.85 28.61
N GLU A 571 -15.85 20.64 29.12
CA GLU A 571 -16.13 19.86 30.31
C GLU A 571 -15.68 18.40 30.14
N ALA A 572 -15.96 17.80 28.97
CA ALA A 572 -15.54 16.43 28.67
C ALA A 572 -14.01 16.32 28.56
N LEU A 573 -13.35 17.30 27.93
CA LEU A 573 -11.89 17.35 27.85
C LEU A 573 -11.23 17.48 29.23
N VAL A 574 -11.85 18.23 30.16
CA VAL A 574 -11.38 18.27 31.56
C VAL A 574 -11.48 16.89 32.21
N VAL A 575 -12.60 16.18 32.07
CA VAL A 575 -12.73 14.81 32.62
C VAL A 575 -11.74 13.84 31.96
N LEU A 576 -11.51 13.94 30.65
CA LEU A 576 -10.53 13.13 29.92
C LEU A 576 -9.10 13.34 30.43
N SER A 577 -8.75 14.54 30.89
CA SER A 577 -7.42 14.83 31.44
C SER A 577 -7.09 13.96 32.67
N TYR A 578 -8.09 13.60 33.47
CA TYR A 578 -7.93 12.70 34.63
C TYR A 578 -7.76 11.24 34.20
N PHE A 579 -8.28 10.86 33.04
CA PHE A 579 -7.97 9.56 32.43
C PHE A 579 -6.50 9.50 31.96
N CYS A 580 -5.95 10.60 31.43
CA CYS A 580 -4.54 10.65 31.01
C CYS A 580 -3.56 10.35 32.15
N VAL A 581 -3.91 10.68 33.39
CA VAL A 581 -3.10 10.33 34.57
C VAL A 581 -3.03 8.81 34.75
N LEU A 582 -4.15 8.08 34.67
CA LEU A 582 -4.12 6.60 34.72
C LEU A 582 -3.27 6.03 33.59
N LEU A 583 -3.41 6.59 32.38
CA LEU A 583 -2.61 6.18 31.22
C LEU A 583 -1.11 6.37 31.45
N HIS A 584 -0.71 7.48 32.10
CA HIS A 584 0.68 7.77 32.43
C HIS A 584 1.23 6.86 33.54
N LYS A 585 0.42 6.54 34.55
CA LYS A 585 0.85 5.74 35.71
C LYS A 585 0.99 4.24 35.40
N LEU A 586 0.50 3.77 34.25
CA LEU A 586 0.77 2.41 33.83
C LEU A 586 2.27 2.19 33.58
N PRO A 587 2.81 1.01 33.93
CA PRO A 587 4.19 0.66 33.63
C PRO A 587 4.46 0.82 32.12
N GLY A 588 5.58 1.45 31.78
CA GLY A 588 5.90 2.03 30.46
C GLY A 588 5.88 1.05 29.29
N GLN A 589 4.68 0.68 28.85
CA GLN A 589 4.47 -0.09 27.63
C GLN A 589 4.87 0.78 26.44
N TRP A 590 5.75 0.26 25.58
CA TRP A 590 6.29 0.99 24.44
C TRP A 590 5.19 1.55 23.51
N TRP A 591 4.09 0.81 23.37
CA TRP A 591 2.95 1.16 22.53
C TRP A 591 2.00 2.18 23.16
N LEU A 592 2.16 2.54 24.45
CA LEU A 592 1.44 3.66 25.09
C LEU A 592 2.31 4.91 25.25
N ASN A 593 3.59 4.82 24.89
CA ASN A 593 4.53 5.88 25.17
C ASN A 593 4.17 7.18 24.43
N GLY A 594 4.13 8.30 25.16
CA GLY A 594 3.83 9.63 24.63
C GLY A 594 2.34 9.98 24.54
N TRP A 595 1.42 9.02 24.67
CA TRP A 595 -0.03 9.28 24.52
C TRP A 595 -0.59 10.22 25.60
N ALA A 596 -0.22 10.02 26.87
CA ALA A 596 -0.70 10.90 27.96
C ALA A 596 -0.29 12.37 27.72
N ASN A 597 0.96 12.61 27.31
CA ASN A 597 1.47 13.94 26.99
C ASN A 597 0.81 14.53 25.75
N HIS A 598 0.61 13.71 24.71
CA HIS A 598 -0.04 14.14 23.47
C HIS A 598 -1.48 14.59 23.74
N ILE A 599 -2.28 13.75 24.40
CA ILE A 599 -3.68 14.05 24.74
C ILE A 599 -3.74 15.29 25.65
N MET A 600 -2.86 15.40 26.66
CA MET A 600 -2.81 16.56 27.55
C MET A 600 -2.49 17.86 26.79
N THR A 601 -1.54 17.82 25.86
CA THR A 601 -1.18 18.98 25.03
C THR A 601 -2.38 19.50 24.23
N ARG A 602 -3.18 18.58 23.69
CA ARG A 602 -4.40 18.93 22.95
C ARG A 602 -5.48 19.49 23.87
N ILE A 603 -5.76 18.81 24.99
CA ILE A 603 -6.73 19.29 25.99
C ILE A 603 -6.39 20.72 26.42
N TYR A 604 -5.13 20.98 26.80
CA TYR A 604 -4.67 22.29 27.24
C TYR A 604 -4.90 23.38 26.17
N SER A 605 -4.69 23.03 24.90
CA SER A 605 -4.86 23.95 23.78
C SER A 605 -6.35 24.24 23.47
N SER A 606 -7.26 23.32 23.80
CA SER A 606 -8.68 23.40 23.41
C SER A 606 -9.61 23.94 24.50
N VAL A 607 -9.34 23.71 25.80
CA VAL A 607 -10.32 24.04 26.86
C VAL A 607 -10.44 25.54 27.17
N GLY A 608 -9.40 26.33 26.90
CA GLY A 608 -9.34 27.77 27.19
C GLY A 608 -9.09 28.13 28.66
N GLU A 609 -8.75 29.41 28.91
CA GLU A 609 -8.19 29.88 30.19
C GLU A 609 -9.05 29.55 31.43
N MET A 610 -10.37 29.61 31.30
CA MET A 610 -11.31 29.38 32.41
C MET A 610 -11.23 27.96 33.00
N TYR A 611 -10.78 26.98 32.22
CA TYR A 611 -10.75 25.58 32.62
C TYR A 611 -9.36 25.11 33.06
N LEU A 612 -8.32 25.96 32.91
CA LEU A 612 -6.93 25.59 33.20
C LEU A 612 -6.70 25.23 34.67
N THR A 613 -7.46 25.82 35.60
CA THR A 613 -7.36 25.49 37.04
C THR A 613 -7.70 24.03 37.33
N TYR A 614 -8.60 23.42 36.53
CA TYR A 614 -8.98 22.02 36.68
C TYR A 614 -7.99 21.05 36.02
N LEU A 615 -7.04 21.58 35.21
CA LEU A 615 -5.98 20.78 34.60
C LEU A 615 -4.69 20.73 35.44
N VAL A 616 -4.57 21.55 36.49
CA VAL A 616 -3.35 21.64 37.31
C VAL A 616 -2.95 20.28 37.87
N TRP A 617 -3.87 19.61 38.56
CA TRP A 617 -3.57 18.31 39.18
C TRP A 617 -3.22 17.23 38.13
N PRO A 618 -3.99 17.04 37.04
CA PRO A 618 -3.60 16.12 35.98
C PRO A 618 -2.22 16.42 35.35
N MET A 619 -1.89 17.70 35.15
CA MET A 619 -0.60 18.11 34.61
C MET A 619 0.56 17.77 35.55
N GLU A 620 0.40 18.01 36.85
CA GLU A 620 1.38 17.67 37.88
C GLU A 620 1.60 16.15 37.95
N GLU A 621 0.54 15.36 37.95
CA GLU A 621 0.62 13.89 38.05
C GLU A 621 1.28 13.22 36.83
N ILE A 622 1.16 13.82 35.65
CA ILE A 622 1.79 13.36 34.40
C ILE A 622 3.21 13.93 34.24
N GLY A 623 3.57 14.97 35.01
CA GLY A 623 4.81 15.71 34.84
C GLY A 623 4.89 16.48 33.51
N TRP A 624 3.74 16.94 33.01
CA TRP A 624 3.63 17.70 31.76
C TRP A 624 3.60 19.21 32.05
N LEU A 625 4.35 19.99 31.28
CA LEU A 625 4.35 21.45 31.35
C LEU A 625 4.00 22.04 29.96
N PRO A 626 3.21 23.12 29.90
CA PRO A 626 2.89 23.78 28.66
C PRO A 626 4.17 24.38 28.07
N LYS A 627 4.42 24.07 26.79
CA LYS A 627 5.53 24.69 26.05
C LYS A 627 5.07 26.07 25.58
N HIS A 628 5.85 27.10 25.93
CA HIS A 628 5.60 28.49 25.55
C HIS A 628 5.57 28.71 24.04
#